data_AF-A0A927H067-F1
#
_entry.id   AF-A0A927H067-F1
#
_cell.length_a   1.000
_cell.length_b   1.000
_cell.length_c   1.000
_cell.angle_alpha   90.00
_cell.angle_beta   90.00
_cell.angle_gamma   90.00
#
_symmetry.space_group_name_H-M   'P 1'
#
loop_
_entity.id
_entity.type
_entity.pdbx_description
1 polymer ?
#
loop_
_entity_poly.entity_id
_entity_poly.type
_entity_poly.pdbx_seq_one_letter_code
_entity_poly.pdbx_strand_id
1 'polypeptide(L)'
;MRISAIGKVLAIVCLSVGLGIVSGERARAADAAMESANIQRLLDEARAGDTVRIPPGTYDGSLVIGKPLRIEADGDVTIVTRSGKPAVHITADGVQLGELQLVNESAGDSSAVLVTANDANLHGLKIRTSAFGIKLEGANRAEIRNADITWGGPESAKLTEKRNGIDLYKSDDNVMTGNTISSMHDAIYLESSNGNKIESNQVEKSRYGIHCMYADRTTIRGNTGTYNVTGAMIMSVKNSELSGNSFAKQSENVHSQGILMFDVQSSRVVDNAAEGNRVGIYVEQSQHNELSGNVLTGNFIGFQLLDSENNRISGNELIGSVVDAEARDSRNNAVSGNYWDSFRGIDTDGDGRSDTAYAINPFFQAMAKAKPAYQLFFQSPGMTFLESLFQGGRQEWTTDAAPLMKPPSYGTKAGEAPNAAATGILASLLLAASLVIIYYTGVRRS
;
A
#
# COMPACT_ATOMS: atom_id res chain seq x y z
N MET A 1 -35.41 20.32 74.87
CA MET A 1 -35.90 19.00 75.33
C MET A 1 -35.00 17.92 74.72
N ARG A 2 -34.69 16.80 75.40
CA ARG A 2 -33.67 15.78 75.02
C ARG A 2 -34.24 14.61 74.18
N ILE A 3 -33.32 13.70 73.74
CA ILE A 3 -33.48 12.35 73.11
C ILE A 3 -33.61 12.42 71.57
N SER A 4 -32.97 11.63 70.68
CA SER A 4 -31.88 10.60 70.67
C SER A 4 -31.18 10.67 69.27
N ALA A 5 -29.86 10.58 69.04
CA ALA A 5 -28.85 9.50 69.16
C ALA A 5 -28.98 8.31 68.14
N ILE A 6 -27.82 7.76 67.72
CA ILE A 6 -27.51 6.78 66.64
C ILE A 6 -27.20 7.45 65.27
N GLY A 7 -26.05 7.24 64.60
CA GLY A 7 -24.85 6.48 64.99
C GLY A 7 -23.64 6.81 64.09
N LYS A 8 -22.40 6.68 64.62
CA LYS A 8 -21.12 6.89 63.91
C LYS A 8 -20.37 5.56 63.73
N VAL A 9 -20.26 5.02 62.52
CA VAL A 9 -19.12 4.20 62.03
C VAL A 9 -19.18 4.17 60.49
N LEU A 10 -18.37 4.96 59.78
CA LEU A 10 -17.65 4.61 58.53
C LEU A 10 -16.84 5.82 58.00
N ALA A 11 -15.66 6.03 58.56
CA ALA A 11 -14.63 6.88 57.99
C ALA A 11 -13.28 6.21 58.29
N ILE A 12 -12.28 6.40 57.42
CA ILE A 12 -10.97 5.70 57.44
C ILE A 12 -11.01 4.26 56.89
N VAL A 13 -11.27 4.12 55.57
CA VAL A 13 -10.68 3.04 54.73
C VAL A 13 -10.35 3.57 53.32
N CYS A 14 -11.21 4.37 52.70
CA CYS A 14 -11.09 4.73 51.27
C CYS A 14 -9.97 5.71 50.86
N LEU A 15 -9.06 6.11 51.75
CA LEU A 15 -7.99 7.06 51.40
C LEU A 15 -6.61 6.41 51.11
N SER A 16 -6.40 5.15 51.51
CA SER A 16 -5.12 4.45 51.29
C SER A 16 -5.02 3.79 49.91
N VAL A 17 -6.14 3.39 49.30
CA VAL A 17 -6.17 2.75 47.98
C VAL A 17 -5.98 3.77 46.85
N GLY A 18 -6.48 5.00 47.01
CA GLY A 18 -6.32 6.08 46.02
C GLY A 18 -4.89 6.62 45.94
N LEU A 19 -4.17 6.71 47.07
CA LEU A 19 -2.77 7.18 47.05
C LEU A 19 -1.80 6.15 46.44
N GLY A 20 -2.04 4.85 46.61
CA GLY A 20 -1.13 3.80 46.10
C GLY A 20 -1.10 3.70 44.57
N ILE A 21 -2.22 3.99 43.90
CA ILE A 21 -2.30 3.99 42.43
C ILE A 21 -1.61 5.23 41.86
N VAL A 22 -1.93 6.41 42.41
CA VAL A 22 -1.34 7.70 41.98
C VAL A 22 0.17 7.80 42.32
N SER A 23 0.63 7.19 43.41
CA SER A 23 2.06 7.13 43.72
C SER A 23 2.81 6.13 42.82
N GLY A 24 2.19 4.99 42.47
CA GLY A 24 2.77 4.01 41.56
C GLY A 24 2.95 4.54 40.14
N GLU A 25 1.96 5.27 39.61
CA GLU A 25 2.09 5.95 38.30
C GLU A 25 3.15 7.05 38.31
N ARG A 26 3.21 7.86 39.39
CA ARG A 26 4.24 8.92 39.51
C ARG A 26 5.65 8.36 39.71
N ALA A 27 5.82 7.26 40.45
CA ALA A 27 7.10 6.61 40.63
C ALA A 27 7.59 6.01 39.31
N ARG A 28 6.74 5.23 38.62
CA ARG A 28 7.06 4.70 37.28
C ARG A 28 7.38 5.79 36.28
N ALA A 29 6.62 6.89 36.26
CA ALA A 29 6.91 8.04 35.38
C ALA A 29 8.22 8.77 35.74
N ALA A 30 8.64 8.75 37.00
CA ALA A 30 9.91 9.33 37.44
C ALA A 30 11.11 8.43 37.09
N ASP A 31 11.00 7.12 37.31
CA ASP A 31 12.03 6.14 36.92
C ASP A 31 12.19 6.11 35.40
N ALA A 32 11.08 6.06 34.66
CA ALA A 32 11.02 6.24 33.20
C ALA A 32 11.79 7.49 32.72
N ALA A 33 11.44 8.65 33.27
CA ALA A 33 12.09 9.91 32.91
C ALA A 33 13.59 9.93 33.26
N MET A 34 14.00 9.22 34.33
CA MET A 34 15.39 9.08 34.74
C MET A 34 16.18 8.17 33.79
N GLU A 35 15.57 7.10 33.26
CA GLU A 35 16.21 6.20 32.29
C GLU A 35 16.34 6.83 30.89
N SER A 36 15.32 7.54 30.40
CA SER A 36 15.45 8.30 29.13
C SER A 36 16.41 9.48 29.27
N ALA A 37 16.46 10.17 30.42
CA ALA A 37 17.46 11.19 30.69
C ALA A 37 18.90 10.62 30.66
N ASN A 38 19.08 9.34 30.98
CA ASN A 38 20.38 8.67 30.90
C ASN A 38 20.84 8.51 29.44
N ILE A 39 19.95 8.08 28.51
CA ILE A 39 20.28 8.04 27.07
C ILE A 39 20.48 9.45 26.51
N GLN A 40 19.57 10.39 26.78
CA GLN A 40 19.71 11.76 26.27
C GLN A 40 21.04 12.38 26.72
N ARG A 41 21.46 12.12 27.96
CA ARG A 41 22.78 12.54 28.45
C ARG A 41 23.95 11.94 27.65
N LEU A 42 23.90 10.66 27.30
CA LEU A 42 24.93 10.04 26.44
C LEU A 42 24.97 10.70 25.05
N LEU A 43 23.80 11.00 24.47
CA LEU A 43 23.70 11.74 23.21
C LEU A 43 24.24 13.17 23.35
N ASP A 44 23.98 13.85 24.46
CA ASP A 44 24.39 15.23 24.74
C ASP A 44 25.90 15.37 25.04
N GLU A 45 26.52 14.38 25.69
CA GLU A 45 27.95 14.34 26.00
C GLU A 45 28.82 13.89 24.81
N ALA A 46 28.27 13.11 23.87
CA ALA A 46 28.97 12.65 22.66
C ALA A 46 29.39 13.80 21.73
N ARG A 47 30.47 13.64 20.97
CA ARG A 47 30.94 14.61 19.96
C ARG A 47 30.31 14.34 18.60
N ALA A 48 30.25 15.36 17.76
CA ALA A 48 29.86 15.19 16.36
C ALA A 48 30.77 14.17 15.66
N GLY A 49 30.18 13.14 15.06
CA GLY A 49 30.85 11.99 14.44
C GLY A 49 30.97 10.75 15.33
N ASP A 50 30.69 10.84 16.63
CA ASP A 50 30.83 9.71 17.56
C ASP A 50 29.74 8.63 17.32
N THR A 51 30.08 7.38 17.68
CA THR A 51 29.12 6.29 17.79
C THR A 51 28.68 6.14 19.25
N VAL A 52 27.39 6.30 19.51
CA VAL A 52 26.75 6.06 20.81
C VAL A 52 26.09 4.69 20.80
N ARG A 53 26.60 3.77 21.63
CA ARG A 53 26.00 2.45 21.87
C ARG A 53 24.98 2.55 23.01
N ILE A 54 23.74 2.14 22.75
CA ILE A 54 22.71 2.06 23.77
C ILE A 54 22.67 0.62 24.30
N PRO A 55 22.86 0.38 25.61
CA PRO A 55 22.82 -0.97 26.18
C PRO A 55 21.40 -1.55 26.14
N PRO A 56 21.22 -2.88 26.23
CA PRO A 56 19.90 -3.53 26.25
C PRO A 56 18.99 -2.97 27.33
N GLY A 57 17.73 -2.71 26.98
CA GLY A 57 16.76 -2.15 27.92
C GLY A 57 15.52 -1.57 27.23
N THR A 58 14.53 -1.24 28.06
CA THR A 58 13.35 -0.48 27.67
C THR A 58 13.43 0.91 28.28
N TYR A 59 13.31 1.95 27.47
CA TYR A 59 13.54 3.33 27.87
C TYR A 59 12.32 4.18 27.54
N ASP A 60 11.69 4.75 28.56
CA ASP A 60 10.47 5.55 28.43
C ASP A 60 10.81 7.03 28.21
N GLY A 61 10.57 7.57 27.01
CA GLY A 61 10.77 8.99 26.75
C GLY A 61 10.78 9.42 25.29
N SER A 62 11.54 10.48 25.02
CA SER A 62 11.66 11.14 23.73
C SER A 62 13.10 11.63 23.59
N LEU A 63 13.82 11.11 22.61
CA LEU A 63 15.23 11.41 22.36
C LEU A 63 15.36 12.47 21.27
N VAL A 64 16.22 13.47 21.48
CA VAL A 64 16.53 14.51 20.48
C VAL A 64 17.99 14.37 20.05
N ILE A 65 18.21 14.14 18.75
CA ILE A 65 19.53 13.93 18.16
C ILE A 65 19.93 15.19 17.39
N GLY A 66 20.50 16.14 18.13
CA GLY A 66 20.94 17.45 17.63
C GLY A 66 22.40 17.53 17.15
N LYS A 67 23.06 16.38 16.92
CA LYS A 67 24.44 16.28 16.40
C LYS A 67 24.51 15.11 15.40
N PRO A 68 25.40 15.16 14.39
CA PRO A 68 25.63 14.02 13.51
C PRO A 68 26.25 12.88 14.33
N LEU A 69 25.45 11.90 14.72
CA LEU A 69 25.85 10.77 15.56
C LEU A 69 25.48 9.47 14.85
N ARG A 70 26.24 8.40 15.14
CA ARG A 70 25.80 7.03 14.88
C ARG A 70 25.23 6.43 16.17
N ILE A 71 24.03 5.90 16.10
CA ILE A 71 23.35 5.31 17.25
C ILE A 71 23.11 3.83 16.95
N GLU A 72 23.75 2.98 17.75
CA GLU A 72 23.70 1.52 17.62
C GLU A 72 23.07 0.91 18.87
N ALA A 73 22.17 -0.06 18.68
CA ALA A 73 21.68 -0.92 19.74
C ALA A 73 22.74 -1.98 20.09
N ASP A 74 23.07 -2.17 21.38
CA ASP A 74 23.96 -3.24 21.85
C ASP A 74 23.16 -4.49 22.27
N GLY A 75 22.21 -4.89 21.42
CA GLY A 75 21.20 -5.92 21.71
C GLY A 75 19.77 -5.37 21.65
N ASP A 76 18.84 -5.95 22.41
CA ASP A 76 17.44 -5.51 22.41
C ASP A 76 17.25 -4.17 23.14
N VAL A 77 17.15 -3.09 22.36
CA VAL A 77 16.87 -1.73 22.85
C VAL A 77 15.49 -1.29 22.38
N THR A 78 14.62 -0.93 23.33
CA THR A 78 13.27 -0.43 23.06
C THR A 78 13.11 1.00 23.58
N ILE A 79 12.73 1.96 22.73
CA ILE A 79 12.33 3.31 23.16
C ILE A 79 10.80 3.40 23.12
N VAL A 80 10.17 3.84 24.21
CA VAL A 80 8.72 3.92 24.33
C VAL A 80 8.28 5.36 24.60
N THR A 81 7.35 5.89 23.80
CA THR A 81 6.73 7.21 24.04
C THR A 81 5.24 7.12 24.30
N ARG A 82 4.79 7.87 25.32
CA ARG A 82 3.38 8.10 25.69
C ARG A 82 3.04 9.58 25.75
N SER A 83 3.99 10.44 25.40
CA SER A 83 3.97 11.88 25.75
C SER A 83 3.34 12.78 24.68
N GLY A 84 2.91 12.22 23.54
CA GLY A 84 2.52 12.98 22.35
C GLY A 84 3.71 13.56 21.57
N LYS A 85 4.95 13.41 22.09
CA LYS A 85 6.20 13.68 21.37
C LYS A 85 6.71 12.41 20.68
N PRO A 86 7.51 12.54 19.61
CA PRO A 86 8.12 11.39 18.97
C PRO A 86 9.09 10.65 19.89
N ALA A 87 9.26 9.34 19.69
CA ALA A 87 10.23 8.56 20.46
C ALA A 87 11.66 8.99 20.12
N VAL A 88 11.91 9.33 18.85
CA VAL A 88 13.16 9.91 18.36
C VAL A 88 12.89 11.10 17.44
N HIS A 89 13.53 12.25 17.71
CA HIS A 89 13.55 13.42 16.82
C HIS A 89 14.98 13.71 16.34
N ILE A 90 15.21 13.53 15.05
CA ILE A 90 16.46 13.85 14.37
C ILE A 90 16.41 15.31 13.89
N THR A 91 17.29 16.15 14.43
CA THR A 91 17.37 17.59 14.14
C THR A 91 18.72 18.03 13.56
N ALA A 92 19.70 17.12 13.46
CA ALA A 92 20.97 17.35 12.78
C ALA A 92 21.12 16.48 11.53
N ASP A 93 21.81 17.04 10.53
CA ASP A 93 22.11 16.33 9.28
C ASP A 93 23.03 15.12 9.53
N GLY A 94 22.96 14.09 8.68
CA GLY A 94 23.93 12.98 8.67
C GLY A 94 23.85 12.00 9.86
N VAL A 95 22.77 12.03 10.64
CA VAL A 95 22.53 11.08 11.74
C VAL A 95 22.30 9.67 11.20
N GLN A 96 22.90 8.67 11.85
CA GLN A 96 22.69 7.25 11.57
C GLN A 96 21.99 6.61 12.78
N LEU A 97 20.84 6.00 12.56
CA LEU A 97 19.99 5.39 13.59
C LEU A 97 19.58 3.99 13.15
N GLY A 98 19.92 2.96 13.91
CA GLY A 98 19.54 1.62 13.50
C GLY A 98 19.40 0.58 14.60
N GLU A 99 18.72 -0.51 14.22
CA GLU A 99 18.46 -1.72 15.01
C GLU A 99 17.71 -1.49 16.34
N LEU A 100 16.99 -0.37 16.46
CA LEU A 100 16.14 -0.04 17.60
C LEU A 100 14.70 -0.57 17.43
N GLN A 101 14.09 -0.94 18.55
CA GLN A 101 12.65 -1.11 18.67
C GLN A 101 12.03 0.21 19.17
N LEU A 102 10.95 0.66 18.53
CA LEU A 102 10.27 1.92 18.86
C LEU A 102 8.78 1.64 19.09
N VAL A 103 8.28 1.96 20.28
CA VAL A 103 6.86 1.82 20.62
C VAL A 103 6.27 3.21 20.87
N ASN A 104 5.34 3.63 20.01
CA ASN A 104 4.60 4.88 20.21
C ASN A 104 3.16 4.55 20.55
N GLU A 105 2.81 4.72 21.83
CA GLU A 105 1.46 4.51 22.37
C GLU A 105 0.66 5.84 22.45
N SER A 106 1.24 6.95 21.98
CA SER A 106 0.49 8.20 21.83
C SER A 106 -0.40 8.18 20.59
N ALA A 107 -1.51 8.90 20.66
CA ALA A 107 -2.47 9.07 19.57
C ALA A 107 -2.39 10.50 19.00
N GLY A 108 -2.96 10.69 17.80
CA GLY A 108 -2.93 11.98 17.11
C GLY A 108 -1.72 12.10 16.18
N ASP A 109 -1.05 13.25 16.21
CA ASP A 109 -0.10 13.65 15.16
C ASP A 109 1.38 13.48 15.54
N SER A 110 1.64 12.68 16.59
CA SER A 110 2.96 12.18 16.96
C SER A 110 3.53 11.19 15.92
N SER A 111 4.83 10.93 15.91
CA SER A 111 5.47 9.89 15.10
C SER A 111 6.39 9.01 15.95
N ALA A 112 6.74 7.80 15.54
CA ALA A 112 7.79 7.05 16.26
C ALA A 112 9.16 7.70 16.01
N VAL A 113 9.46 8.05 14.76
CA VAL A 113 10.61 8.87 14.37
C VAL A 113 10.12 10.14 13.67
N LEU A 114 10.66 11.29 14.06
CA LEU A 114 10.53 12.55 13.33
C LEU A 114 11.90 12.96 12.80
N VAL A 115 11.99 13.31 11.53
CA VAL A 115 13.21 13.79 10.87
C VAL A 115 12.94 15.18 10.29
N THR A 116 13.69 16.17 10.77
CA THR A 116 13.63 17.57 10.29
C THR A 116 15.02 18.05 9.87
N ALA A 117 15.81 17.14 9.27
CA ALA A 117 17.19 17.33 8.86
C ALA A 117 17.52 16.41 7.66
N ASN A 118 18.65 16.65 7.00
CA ASN A 118 19.03 15.97 5.76
C ASN A 118 19.95 14.77 6.01
N ASP A 119 20.11 13.92 5.00
CA ASP A 119 21.13 12.86 4.95
C ASP A 119 21.03 11.84 6.12
N ALA A 120 19.84 11.72 6.73
CA ALA A 120 19.58 10.81 7.83
C ALA A 120 19.51 9.35 7.34
N ASN A 121 20.19 8.43 8.02
CA ASN A 121 20.23 7.02 7.66
C ASN A 121 19.53 6.17 8.72
N LEU A 122 18.33 5.68 8.39
CA LEU A 122 17.49 4.88 9.27
C LEU A 122 17.50 3.42 8.79
N HIS A 123 17.96 2.47 9.62
CA HIS A 123 18.03 1.07 9.19
C HIS A 123 17.60 0.04 10.24
N GLY A 124 16.86 -0.99 9.83
CA GLY A 124 16.50 -2.12 10.71
C GLY A 124 15.62 -1.75 11.91
N LEU A 125 14.88 -0.64 11.81
CA LEU A 125 13.99 -0.16 12.88
C LEU A 125 12.73 -1.03 12.97
N LYS A 126 12.35 -1.44 14.17
CA LYS A 126 11.09 -2.16 14.43
C LYS A 126 10.11 -1.23 15.14
N ILE A 127 9.06 -0.79 14.46
CA ILE A 127 8.16 0.28 14.90
C ILE A 127 6.75 -0.25 15.12
N ARG A 128 6.27 -0.15 16.35
CA ARG A 128 4.86 -0.36 16.71
C ARG A 128 4.24 0.97 17.13
N THR A 129 3.30 1.50 16.36
CA THR A 129 2.81 2.89 16.55
C THR A 129 1.29 3.03 16.45
N SER A 130 0.68 3.76 17.39
CA SER A 130 -0.71 4.26 17.30
C SER A 130 -0.82 5.65 16.67
N ALA A 131 0.29 6.17 16.13
CA ALA A 131 0.38 7.42 15.39
C ALA A 131 1.22 7.20 14.12
N PHE A 132 1.93 8.22 13.60
CA PHE A 132 2.81 8.03 12.44
C PHE A 132 3.97 7.09 12.77
N GLY A 133 4.52 6.39 11.76
CA GLY A 133 5.74 5.59 11.92
C GLY A 133 6.98 6.47 11.85
N ILE A 134 7.51 6.66 10.64
CA ILE A 134 8.63 7.56 10.34
C ILE A 134 8.09 8.75 9.57
N LYS A 135 8.31 9.97 10.08
CA LYS A 135 7.87 11.22 9.44
C LYS A 135 9.05 12.10 9.05
N LEU A 136 9.09 12.54 7.81
CA LEU A 136 10.08 13.44 7.22
C LEU A 136 9.40 14.77 6.90
N GLU A 137 9.86 15.85 7.53
CA GLU A 137 9.35 17.20 7.31
C GLU A 137 10.50 18.12 6.87
N GLY A 138 10.57 18.46 5.57
CA GLY A 138 11.70 19.22 5.02
C GLY A 138 13.03 18.44 4.98
N ALA A 139 12.98 17.11 5.09
CA ALA A 139 14.13 16.24 5.19
C ALA A 139 14.50 15.64 3.83
N ASN A 140 15.72 15.88 3.37
CA ASN A 140 16.15 15.49 2.02
C ASN A 140 17.30 14.48 2.06
N ARG A 141 17.40 13.63 1.03
CA ARG A 141 18.46 12.60 0.88
C ARG A 141 18.56 11.62 2.05
N ALA A 142 17.50 11.44 2.82
CA ALA A 142 17.44 10.41 3.86
C ALA A 142 17.28 9.01 3.24
N GLU A 143 17.84 8.01 3.92
CA GLU A 143 17.66 6.60 3.60
C GLU A 143 16.83 5.92 4.69
N ILE A 144 15.78 5.19 4.31
CA ILE A 144 14.96 4.36 5.20
C ILE A 144 15.02 2.93 4.67
N ARG A 145 15.74 2.06 5.39
CA ARG A 145 16.10 0.72 4.92
C ARG A 145 15.68 -0.37 5.89
N ASN A 146 14.97 -1.39 5.40
CA ASN A 146 14.62 -2.58 6.18
C ASN A 146 13.86 -2.27 7.49
N ALA A 147 13.03 -1.23 7.53
CA ALA A 147 12.16 -0.95 8.66
C ALA A 147 10.92 -1.85 8.63
N ASP A 148 10.51 -2.37 9.79
CA ASP A 148 9.24 -3.03 10.03
C ASP A 148 8.33 -2.02 10.77
N ILE A 149 7.22 -1.61 10.15
CA ILE A 149 6.31 -0.61 10.71
C ILE A 149 4.89 -1.17 10.74
N THR A 150 4.36 -1.36 11.96
CA THR A 150 3.05 -1.97 12.16
C THR A 150 2.18 -1.15 13.12
N TRP A 151 0.88 -1.08 12.82
CA TRP A 151 -0.11 -0.42 13.66
C TRP A 151 -0.16 -1.00 15.09
N GLY A 152 0.01 -0.12 16.07
CA GLY A 152 0.08 -0.42 17.49
C GLY A 152 -1.22 -0.19 18.26
N GLY A 153 -2.14 0.60 17.71
CA GLY A 153 -3.41 0.97 18.33
C GLY A 153 -4.49 -0.13 18.26
N PRO A 154 -5.75 0.20 18.61
CA PRO A 154 -6.86 -0.77 18.58
C PRO A 154 -7.06 -1.40 17.19
N GLU A 155 -7.35 -2.69 17.15
CA GLU A 155 -7.66 -3.42 15.91
C GLU A 155 -8.97 -2.96 15.26
N SER A 156 -9.91 -2.47 16.08
CA SER A 156 -11.19 -1.90 15.64
C SER A 156 -11.07 -0.49 15.03
N ALA A 157 -9.88 0.12 15.05
CA ALA A 157 -9.66 1.45 14.47
C ALA A 157 -9.86 1.42 12.96
N LYS A 158 -10.74 2.29 12.46
CA LYS A 158 -10.96 2.46 11.02
C LYS A 158 -9.69 3.01 10.37
N LEU A 159 -9.48 2.71 9.09
CA LEU A 159 -8.33 3.24 8.34
C LEU A 159 -8.18 4.77 8.50
N THR A 160 -9.28 5.53 8.48
CA THR A 160 -9.30 7.00 8.67
C THR A 160 -8.88 7.49 10.06
N GLU A 161 -8.87 6.61 11.06
CA GLU A 161 -8.47 6.93 12.44
C GLU A 161 -6.97 6.66 12.67
N LYS A 162 -6.32 5.92 11.75
CA LYS A 162 -4.88 5.60 11.76
C LYS A 162 -4.04 6.77 11.23
N ARG A 163 -2.72 6.52 11.08
CA ARG A 163 -1.72 7.43 10.50
C ARG A 163 -0.79 6.67 9.57
N ASN A 164 0.06 7.38 8.83
CA ASN A 164 0.90 6.80 7.79
C ASN A 164 2.13 6.06 8.36
N GLY A 165 2.59 5.03 7.66
CA GLY A 165 3.76 4.24 8.03
C GLY A 165 5.06 5.02 7.84
N ILE A 166 5.36 5.36 6.59
CA ILE A 166 6.36 6.38 6.23
C ILE A 166 5.61 7.57 5.63
N ASP A 167 5.92 8.78 6.09
CA ASP A 167 5.23 10.02 5.74
C ASP A 167 6.25 11.10 5.34
N LEU A 168 6.21 11.56 4.08
CA LEU A 168 7.10 12.59 3.54
C LEU A 168 6.31 13.86 3.20
N TYR A 169 6.71 14.98 3.78
CA TYR A 169 6.21 16.30 3.40
C TYR A 169 7.38 17.22 3.03
N LYS A 170 7.34 17.78 1.80
CA LYS A 170 8.40 18.67 1.25
C LYS A 170 9.80 18.08 1.41
N SER A 171 9.94 16.81 1.07
CA SER A 171 11.11 15.98 1.39
C SER A 171 11.61 15.32 0.11
N ASP A 172 12.69 15.85 -0.45
CA ASP A 172 13.19 15.52 -1.79
C ASP A 172 14.36 14.51 -1.77
N ASP A 173 14.48 13.75 -2.88
CA ASP A 173 15.57 12.84 -3.22
C ASP A 173 15.88 11.76 -2.14
N ASN A 174 14.87 11.33 -1.36
CA ASN A 174 14.98 10.29 -0.33
C ASN A 174 14.84 8.87 -0.91
N VAL A 175 15.37 7.87 -0.20
CA VAL A 175 15.32 6.45 -0.58
C VAL A 175 14.63 5.62 0.50
N MET A 176 13.54 4.94 0.14
CA MET A 176 12.78 4.01 0.98
C MET A 176 12.87 2.61 0.37
N THR A 177 13.68 1.72 0.95
CA THR A 177 13.89 0.39 0.38
C THR A 177 13.85 -0.77 1.38
N GLY A 178 13.25 -1.88 0.94
CA GLY A 178 13.17 -3.12 1.73
C GLY A 178 12.30 -3.03 2.99
N ASN A 179 11.46 -2.01 3.12
CA ASN A 179 10.62 -1.81 4.31
C ASN A 179 9.36 -2.67 4.24
N THR A 180 8.96 -3.22 5.38
CA THR A 180 7.70 -3.96 5.55
C THR A 180 6.75 -3.09 6.37
N ILE A 181 5.60 -2.73 5.81
CA ILE A 181 4.65 -1.82 6.46
C ILE A 181 3.25 -2.42 6.44
N SER A 182 2.66 -2.58 7.62
CA SER A 182 1.37 -3.26 7.77
C SER A 182 0.33 -2.44 8.54
N SER A 183 -0.91 -2.53 8.07
CA SER A 183 -2.12 -2.09 8.79
C SER A 183 -2.19 -0.59 9.11
N MET A 184 -1.49 0.28 8.36
CA MET A 184 -1.44 1.73 8.58
C MET A 184 -2.60 2.48 7.89
N HIS A 185 -2.60 3.82 7.91
CA HIS A 185 -3.50 4.63 7.05
C HIS A 185 -3.06 4.47 5.60
N ASP A 186 -2.02 5.16 5.16
CA ASP A 186 -1.24 4.76 3.99
C ASP A 186 0.09 4.16 4.45
N ALA A 187 0.61 3.16 3.75
CA ALA A 187 1.84 2.49 4.17
C ALA A 187 3.07 3.40 3.89
N ILE A 188 3.18 3.92 2.66
CA ILE A 188 4.13 4.98 2.28
C ILE A 188 3.34 6.13 1.66
N TYR A 189 3.43 7.32 2.26
CA TYR A 189 2.83 8.57 1.79
C TYR A 189 3.91 9.60 1.46
N LEU A 190 3.76 10.30 0.34
CA LEU A 190 4.53 11.52 0.08
C LEU A 190 3.71 12.62 -0.59
N GLU A 191 3.95 13.85 -0.15
CA GLU A 191 3.30 15.06 -0.65
C GLU A 191 4.31 16.15 -0.95
N SER A 192 4.19 16.79 -2.13
CA SER A 192 5.07 17.89 -2.57
C SER A 192 6.57 17.52 -2.48
N SER A 193 6.90 16.28 -2.87
CA SER A 193 8.17 15.61 -2.55
C SER A 193 8.70 14.86 -3.79
N ASN A 194 9.85 15.26 -4.31
CA ASN A 194 10.33 14.97 -5.66
C ASN A 194 11.60 14.11 -5.65
N GLY A 195 11.90 13.42 -6.75
CA GLY A 195 13.13 12.64 -6.91
C GLY A 195 13.25 11.41 -5.99
N ASN A 196 12.19 11.09 -5.25
CA ASN A 196 12.18 10.03 -4.25
C ASN A 196 12.21 8.64 -4.89
N LYS A 197 12.78 7.66 -4.19
CA LYS A 197 12.85 6.26 -4.62
C LYS A 197 12.16 5.36 -3.61
N ILE A 198 11.14 4.64 -4.06
CA ILE A 198 10.37 3.68 -3.27
C ILE A 198 10.59 2.30 -3.91
N GLU A 199 11.52 1.52 -3.35
CA GLU A 199 12.05 0.33 -4.02
C GLU A 199 11.97 -0.94 -3.16
N SER A 200 11.37 -2.01 -3.70
CA SER A 200 11.35 -3.33 -3.05
C SER A 200 10.73 -3.36 -1.64
N ASN A 201 9.73 -2.51 -1.38
CA ASN A 201 8.97 -2.51 -0.13
C ASN A 201 7.81 -3.51 -0.18
N GLN A 202 7.38 -4.00 0.99
CA GLN A 202 6.19 -4.83 1.17
C GLN A 202 5.14 -4.06 1.97
N VAL A 203 3.97 -3.84 1.38
CA VAL A 203 2.92 -2.97 1.95
C VAL A 203 1.58 -3.69 2.01
N GLU A 204 1.00 -3.86 3.20
CA GLU A 204 -0.26 -4.59 3.36
C GLU A 204 -1.28 -3.96 4.33
N LYS A 205 -2.55 -4.33 4.14
CA LYS A 205 -3.69 -4.02 5.04
C LYS A 205 -3.92 -2.52 5.32
N SER A 206 -3.39 -1.65 4.46
CA SER A 206 -3.50 -0.19 4.56
C SER A 206 -4.60 0.34 3.61
N ARG A 207 -4.95 1.63 3.67
CA ARG A 207 -5.78 2.28 2.63
C ARG A 207 -5.02 2.24 1.31
N TYR A 208 -3.88 2.90 1.24
CA TYR A 208 -3.00 2.82 0.09
C TYR A 208 -1.68 2.15 0.49
N GLY A 209 -1.21 1.22 -0.33
CA GLY A 209 0.13 0.66 -0.15
C GLY A 209 1.19 1.74 -0.35
N ILE A 210 1.14 2.41 -1.50
CA ILE A 210 1.97 3.56 -1.84
C ILE A 210 1.06 4.70 -2.32
N HIS A 211 1.24 5.91 -1.79
CA HIS A 211 0.45 7.08 -2.13
C HIS A 211 1.35 8.29 -2.42
N CYS A 212 1.28 8.83 -3.64
CA CYS A 212 2.07 9.98 -4.05
C CYS A 212 1.17 11.13 -4.49
N MET A 213 1.42 12.32 -3.94
CA MET A 213 0.71 13.55 -4.28
C MET A 213 1.68 14.67 -4.66
N TYR A 214 1.47 15.31 -5.81
CA TYR A 214 2.25 16.46 -6.25
C TYR A 214 3.77 16.18 -6.32
N ALA A 215 4.16 15.10 -7.00
CA ALA A 215 5.54 14.64 -7.06
C ALA A 215 6.09 14.60 -8.50
N ASP A 216 7.36 14.96 -8.66
CA ASP A 216 8.10 14.90 -9.92
C ASP A 216 9.35 14.02 -9.80
N ARG A 217 9.77 13.36 -10.89
CA ARG A 217 10.97 12.50 -10.96
C ARG A 217 11.03 11.33 -9.95
N THR A 218 9.88 10.86 -9.45
CA THR A 218 9.82 9.80 -8.43
C THR A 218 9.88 8.40 -9.08
N THR A 219 10.59 7.47 -8.45
CA THR A 219 10.71 6.07 -8.88
C THR A 219 10.01 5.16 -7.88
N ILE A 220 9.08 4.33 -8.35
CA ILE A 220 8.33 3.35 -7.55
C ILE A 220 8.57 1.99 -8.19
N ARG A 221 9.51 1.20 -7.65
CA ARG A 221 10.04 0.02 -8.35
C ARG A 221 10.04 -1.26 -7.54
N GLY A 222 9.53 -2.35 -8.10
CA GLY A 222 9.65 -3.69 -7.50
C GLY A 222 8.94 -3.87 -6.15
N ASN A 223 7.98 -3.00 -5.81
CA ASN A 223 7.23 -3.10 -4.55
C ASN A 223 6.14 -4.18 -4.65
N THR A 224 5.78 -4.76 -3.52
CA THR A 224 4.71 -5.76 -3.42
C THR A 224 3.62 -5.26 -2.49
N GLY A 225 2.35 -5.46 -2.85
CA GLY A 225 1.25 -5.10 -1.98
C GLY A 225 0.01 -5.97 -2.10
N THR A 226 -0.59 -6.29 -0.94
CA THR A 226 -1.75 -7.17 -0.80
C THR A 226 -2.70 -6.63 0.28
N TYR A 227 -4.00 -6.88 0.12
CA TYR A 227 -5.04 -6.50 1.09
C TYR A 227 -5.13 -4.98 1.42
N ASN A 228 -4.47 -4.10 0.65
CA ASN A 228 -4.69 -2.65 0.77
C ASN A 228 -6.00 -2.27 0.07
N VAL A 229 -6.58 -1.08 0.28
CA VAL A 229 -7.71 -0.62 -0.57
C VAL A 229 -7.23 -0.40 -2.01
N THR A 230 -6.10 0.29 -2.20
CA THR A 230 -5.42 0.42 -3.50
C THR A 230 -3.94 0.07 -3.34
N GLY A 231 -3.36 -0.63 -4.31
CA GLY A 231 -1.95 -1.03 -4.27
C GLY A 231 -1.01 0.18 -4.32
N ALA A 232 -1.08 0.94 -5.41
CA ALA A 232 -0.47 2.26 -5.54
C ALA A 232 -1.48 3.30 -6.05
N MET A 233 -1.52 4.49 -5.44
CA MET A 233 -2.20 5.67 -5.97
C MET A 233 -1.19 6.79 -6.23
N ILE A 234 -1.18 7.31 -7.44
CA ILE A 234 -0.37 8.47 -7.83
C ILE A 234 -1.26 9.59 -8.37
N MET A 235 -1.13 10.78 -7.78
CA MET A 235 -2.01 11.93 -8.04
C MET A 235 -1.20 13.20 -8.35
N SER A 236 -1.47 13.85 -9.48
CA SER A 236 -0.74 15.04 -9.97
C SER A 236 0.78 14.80 -10.01
N VAL A 237 1.16 13.66 -10.62
CA VAL A 237 2.55 13.17 -10.68
C VAL A 237 3.14 13.35 -12.08
N LYS A 238 4.41 13.73 -12.17
CA LYS A 238 5.10 14.02 -13.45
C LYS A 238 6.46 13.32 -13.55
N ASN A 239 6.90 13.07 -14.79
CA ASN A 239 8.21 12.52 -15.17
C ASN A 239 8.68 11.34 -14.29
N SER A 240 7.75 10.50 -13.84
CA SER A 240 7.98 9.48 -12.82
C SER A 240 7.88 8.08 -13.42
N GLU A 241 8.39 7.07 -12.72
CA GLU A 241 8.36 5.67 -13.16
C GLU A 241 7.75 4.75 -12.09
N LEU A 242 6.74 3.98 -12.48
CA LEU A 242 6.21 2.84 -11.74
C LEU A 242 6.60 1.58 -12.51
N SER A 243 7.61 0.84 -12.03
CA SER A 243 8.13 -0.33 -12.75
C SER A 243 8.24 -1.62 -11.93
N GLY A 244 7.83 -2.75 -12.51
CA GLY A 244 8.01 -4.08 -11.89
C GLY A 244 7.27 -4.30 -10.56
N ASN A 245 6.27 -3.48 -10.22
CA ASN A 245 5.52 -3.63 -8.96
C ASN A 245 4.46 -4.74 -9.08
N SER A 246 4.12 -5.39 -7.96
CA SER A 246 3.13 -6.46 -7.91
C SER A 246 2.03 -6.17 -6.89
N PHE A 247 0.86 -5.75 -7.38
CA PHE A 247 -0.32 -5.43 -6.56
C PHE A 247 -1.42 -6.47 -6.77
N ALA A 248 -1.38 -7.51 -5.94
CA ALA A 248 -2.27 -8.66 -6.02
C ALA A 248 -3.29 -8.64 -4.87
N LYS A 249 -4.55 -8.94 -5.16
CA LYS A 249 -5.62 -9.14 -4.17
C LYS A 249 -5.64 -8.02 -3.12
N GLN A 250 -5.78 -6.79 -3.62
CA GLN A 250 -6.23 -5.68 -2.79
C GLN A 250 -7.63 -6.01 -2.19
N SER A 251 -8.13 -5.11 -1.35
CA SER A 251 -9.39 -5.23 -0.61
C SER A 251 -10.55 -5.75 -1.46
N GLU A 252 -11.46 -6.50 -0.86
CA GLU A 252 -12.66 -7.05 -1.52
C GLU A 252 -13.74 -5.98 -1.78
N ASN A 253 -13.47 -4.70 -1.50
CA ASN A 253 -14.44 -3.61 -1.63
C ASN A 253 -14.51 -3.02 -3.05
N VAL A 254 -15.57 -2.25 -3.31
CA VAL A 254 -15.87 -1.68 -4.65
C VAL A 254 -14.90 -0.59 -5.14
N HIS A 255 -13.94 -0.18 -4.31
CA HIS A 255 -12.89 0.79 -4.63
C HIS A 255 -11.51 0.14 -4.83
N SER A 256 -11.45 -1.19 -4.95
CA SER A 256 -10.20 -1.94 -5.11
C SER A 256 -9.52 -1.71 -6.46
N GLN A 257 -8.32 -1.12 -6.46
CA GLN A 257 -7.46 -1.09 -7.65
C GLN A 257 -6.04 -1.60 -7.38
N GLY A 258 -5.40 -2.20 -8.38
CA GLY A 258 -3.97 -2.49 -8.35
C GLY A 258 -3.15 -1.20 -8.40
N ILE A 259 -3.31 -0.43 -9.48
CA ILE A 259 -2.71 0.89 -9.67
C ILE A 259 -3.81 1.91 -10.02
N LEU A 260 -3.75 3.09 -9.39
CA LEU A 260 -4.61 4.24 -9.65
C LEU A 260 -3.76 5.44 -10.05
N MET A 261 -4.03 5.98 -11.23
CA MET A 261 -3.39 7.18 -11.81
C MET A 261 -4.44 8.29 -11.92
N PHE A 262 -4.18 9.46 -11.32
CA PHE A 262 -5.01 10.65 -11.45
C PHE A 262 -4.14 11.86 -11.79
N ASP A 263 -4.43 12.59 -12.88
CA ASP A 263 -3.59 13.72 -13.36
C ASP A 263 -2.10 13.36 -13.47
N VAL A 264 -1.79 12.18 -14.02
CA VAL A 264 -0.40 11.74 -14.23
C VAL A 264 0.05 12.18 -15.62
N GLN A 265 1.24 12.76 -15.70
CA GLN A 265 1.75 13.36 -16.93
C GLN A 265 3.17 12.90 -17.26
N SER A 266 3.45 12.60 -18.54
CA SER A 266 4.80 12.29 -19.04
C SER A 266 5.56 11.20 -18.25
N SER A 267 4.82 10.22 -17.70
CA SER A 267 5.34 9.20 -16.79
C SER A 267 5.27 7.79 -17.39
N ARG A 268 6.02 6.85 -16.81
CA ARG A 268 6.13 5.45 -17.24
C ARG A 268 5.44 4.54 -16.21
N VAL A 269 4.54 3.68 -16.65
CA VAL A 269 3.91 2.62 -15.84
C VAL A 269 4.13 1.30 -16.56
N VAL A 270 5.24 0.63 -16.24
CA VAL A 270 5.78 -0.46 -17.08
C VAL A 270 6.05 -1.74 -16.31
N ASP A 271 5.83 -2.89 -16.95
CA ASP A 271 6.16 -4.21 -16.39
C ASP A 271 5.54 -4.53 -15.01
N ASN A 272 4.43 -3.86 -14.64
CA ASN A 272 3.75 -4.10 -13.36
C ASN A 272 2.75 -5.26 -13.46
N ALA A 273 2.60 -6.02 -12.39
CA ALA A 273 1.58 -7.04 -12.24
C ALA A 273 0.42 -6.54 -11.36
N ALA A 274 -0.81 -6.65 -11.86
CA ALA A 274 -2.03 -6.44 -11.08
C ALA A 274 -2.91 -7.68 -11.17
N GLU A 275 -3.10 -8.38 -10.05
CA GLU A 275 -3.84 -9.66 -10.00
C GLU A 275 -5.08 -9.57 -9.10
N GLY A 276 -6.25 -9.99 -9.59
CA GLY A 276 -7.42 -10.25 -8.74
C GLY A 276 -8.01 -9.01 -8.05
N ASN A 277 -7.79 -7.81 -8.59
CA ASN A 277 -8.34 -6.57 -8.08
C ASN A 277 -9.68 -6.23 -8.78
N ARG A 278 -10.45 -5.26 -8.29
CA ARG A 278 -11.65 -4.82 -9.03
C ARG A 278 -11.28 -4.02 -10.29
N VAL A 279 -10.21 -3.22 -10.25
CA VAL A 279 -9.58 -2.69 -11.46
C VAL A 279 -8.08 -3.00 -11.42
N GLY A 280 -7.51 -3.52 -12.51
CA GLY A 280 -6.07 -3.76 -12.61
C GLY A 280 -5.29 -2.45 -12.59
N ILE A 281 -5.49 -1.63 -13.62
CA ILE A 281 -4.97 -0.25 -13.70
C ILE A 281 -6.12 0.70 -14.05
N TYR A 282 -6.38 1.67 -13.18
CA TYR A 282 -7.33 2.76 -13.43
C TYR A 282 -6.57 4.06 -13.74
N VAL A 283 -6.88 4.68 -14.87
CA VAL A 283 -6.26 5.90 -15.38
C VAL A 283 -7.33 6.97 -15.55
N GLU A 284 -7.18 8.08 -14.82
CA GLU A 284 -8.09 9.22 -14.85
C GLU A 284 -7.34 10.54 -15.11
N GLN A 285 -7.87 11.41 -15.98
CA GLN A 285 -7.32 12.75 -16.29
C GLN A 285 -5.82 12.77 -16.66
N SER A 286 -5.28 11.66 -17.17
CA SER A 286 -3.84 11.44 -17.32
C SER A 286 -3.41 11.43 -18.79
N GLN A 287 -2.25 12.00 -19.09
CA GLN A 287 -1.82 12.26 -20.48
C GLN A 287 -0.31 12.11 -20.72
N HIS A 288 0.07 11.78 -21.97
CA HIS A 288 1.46 11.62 -22.39
C HIS A 288 2.24 10.52 -21.65
N ASN A 289 1.56 9.55 -21.02
CA ASN A 289 2.20 8.46 -20.31
C ASN A 289 2.47 7.25 -21.20
N GLU A 290 3.43 6.41 -20.80
CA GLU A 290 3.68 5.10 -21.39
C GLU A 290 3.20 4.01 -20.43
N LEU A 291 2.24 3.19 -20.88
CA LEU A 291 1.71 2.04 -20.15
C LEU A 291 2.02 0.77 -20.95
N SER A 292 3.07 0.04 -20.58
CA SER A 292 3.56 -1.09 -21.39
C SER A 292 4.09 -2.27 -20.59
N GLY A 293 3.93 -3.49 -21.10
CA GLY A 293 4.43 -4.70 -20.45
C GLY A 293 3.68 -5.10 -19.16
N ASN A 294 2.62 -4.38 -18.78
CA ASN A 294 1.88 -4.68 -17.55
C ASN A 294 1.04 -5.95 -17.73
N VAL A 295 1.02 -6.80 -16.69
CA VAL A 295 0.30 -8.08 -16.67
C VAL A 295 -0.91 -7.96 -15.76
N LEU A 296 -2.10 -7.96 -16.35
CA LEU A 296 -3.39 -7.74 -15.69
C LEU A 296 -4.16 -9.05 -15.67
N THR A 297 -4.09 -9.78 -14.56
CA THR A 297 -4.65 -11.14 -14.46
C THR A 297 -5.85 -11.21 -13.52
N GLY A 298 -6.97 -11.76 -13.98
CA GLY A 298 -8.13 -12.08 -13.12
C GLY A 298 -8.79 -10.87 -12.46
N ASN A 299 -8.57 -9.66 -12.97
CA ASN A 299 -9.20 -8.45 -12.44
C ASN A 299 -10.64 -8.33 -12.96
N PHE A 300 -11.55 -7.73 -12.19
CA PHE A 300 -12.93 -7.53 -12.66
C PHE A 300 -12.97 -6.61 -13.90
N ILE A 301 -12.21 -5.51 -13.89
CA ILE A 301 -11.83 -4.73 -15.07
C ILE A 301 -10.30 -4.76 -15.18
N GLY A 302 -9.74 -5.02 -16.36
CA GLY A 302 -8.29 -4.96 -16.59
C GLY A 302 -7.79 -3.50 -16.59
N PHE A 303 -8.01 -2.79 -17.69
CA PHE A 303 -7.78 -1.34 -17.81
C PHE A 303 -9.08 -0.55 -17.69
N GLN A 304 -9.05 0.56 -16.95
CA GLN A 304 -10.13 1.55 -17.00
C GLN A 304 -9.51 2.90 -17.38
N LEU A 305 -9.98 3.51 -18.48
CA LEU A 305 -9.55 4.84 -18.95
C LEU A 305 -10.70 5.84 -18.82
N LEU A 306 -10.42 6.98 -18.19
CA LEU A 306 -11.35 8.09 -18.05
C LEU A 306 -10.67 9.43 -18.35
N ASP A 307 -11.20 10.18 -19.31
CA ASP A 307 -10.78 11.57 -19.60
C ASP A 307 -9.24 11.66 -19.81
N SER A 308 -8.67 10.60 -20.39
CA SER A 308 -7.24 10.35 -20.43
C SER A 308 -6.81 10.18 -21.89
N GLU A 309 -6.00 11.10 -22.39
CA GLU A 309 -5.65 11.20 -23.81
C GLU A 309 -4.14 11.30 -24.03
N ASN A 310 -3.69 11.04 -25.25
CA ASN A 310 -2.29 11.14 -25.70
C ASN A 310 -1.32 10.18 -24.97
N ASN A 311 -1.81 9.10 -24.35
CA ASN A 311 -0.99 8.04 -23.76
C ASN A 311 -0.64 6.97 -24.80
N ARG A 312 0.46 6.25 -24.58
CA ARG A 312 0.89 5.07 -25.34
C ARG A 312 0.60 3.82 -24.52
N ILE A 313 -0.21 2.89 -25.07
CA ILE A 313 -0.63 1.66 -24.37
C ILE A 313 -0.28 0.46 -25.25
N SER A 314 0.78 -0.28 -24.90
CA SER A 314 1.34 -1.30 -25.79
C SER A 314 2.04 -2.45 -25.07
N GLY A 315 1.90 -3.68 -25.56
CA GLY A 315 2.59 -4.85 -24.99
C GLY A 315 2.06 -5.30 -23.62
N ASN A 316 0.89 -4.83 -23.19
CA ASN A 316 0.26 -5.29 -21.95
C ASN A 316 -0.47 -6.62 -22.17
N GLU A 317 -0.61 -7.42 -21.11
CA GLU A 317 -1.33 -8.69 -21.11
C GLU A 317 -2.60 -8.60 -20.28
N LEU A 318 -3.74 -8.90 -20.87
CA LEU A 318 -5.03 -8.97 -20.20
C LEU A 318 -5.55 -10.40 -20.28
N ILE A 319 -5.67 -11.05 -19.12
CA ILE A 319 -5.89 -12.49 -19.01
C ILE A 319 -6.92 -12.77 -17.90
N GLY A 320 -8.02 -13.42 -18.24
CA GLY A 320 -9.07 -13.85 -17.31
C GLY A 320 -9.81 -12.69 -16.66
N SER A 321 -9.78 -11.49 -17.25
CA SER A 321 -10.56 -10.36 -16.75
C SER A 321 -12.03 -10.48 -17.16
N VAL A 322 -12.94 -9.98 -16.32
CA VAL A 322 -14.39 -10.05 -16.64
C VAL A 322 -14.75 -9.04 -17.73
N VAL A 323 -14.10 -7.87 -17.71
CA VAL A 323 -13.99 -6.94 -18.83
C VAL A 323 -12.51 -6.59 -18.99
N ASP A 324 -11.95 -6.82 -20.17
CA ASP A 324 -10.55 -6.51 -20.45
C ASP A 324 -10.28 -5.01 -20.29
N ALA A 325 -11.06 -4.15 -20.96
CA ALA A 325 -10.95 -2.72 -20.76
C ALA A 325 -12.28 -1.96 -20.90
N GLU A 326 -12.37 -0.85 -20.18
CA GLU A 326 -13.36 0.20 -20.40
C GLU A 326 -12.65 1.52 -20.72
N ALA A 327 -13.19 2.31 -21.64
CA ALA A 327 -12.65 3.63 -21.97
C ALA A 327 -13.79 4.63 -22.22
N ARG A 328 -13.70 5.82 -21.60
CA ARG A 328 -14.61 6.94 -21.85
C ARG A 328 -13.85 8.25 -21.92
N ASP A 329 -14.26 9.10 -22.86
CA ASP A 329 -13.65 10.40 -23.10
C ASP A 329 -12.10 10.30 -23.26
N SER A 330 -11.64 9.18 -23.83
CA SER A 330 -10.23 8.73 -23.84
C SER A 330 -9.79 8.27 -25.24
N ARG A 331 -10.29 8.92 -26.29
CA ARG A 331 -10.16 8.46 -27.69
C ARG A 331 -8.73 8.57 -28.22
N ASN A 332 -8.02 9.65 -27.88
CA ASN A 332 -6.74 10.03 -28.50
C ASN A 332 -5.54 9.28 -27.90
N ASN A 333 -5.64 7.96 -27.64
CA ASN A 333 -4.52 7.16 -27.15
C ASN A 333 -3.92 6.28 -28.25
N ALA A 334 -2.59 6.18 -28.27
CA ALA A 334 -1.85 5.30 -29.17
C ALA A 334 -1.82 3.88 -28.58
N VAL A 335 -2.82 3.08 -28.90
CA VAL A 335 -2.96 1.70 -28.42
C VAL A 335 -2.53 0.73 -29.53
N SER A 336 -1.56 -0.15 -29.25
CA SER A 336 -1.09 -1.14 -30.23
C SER A 336 -0.38 -2.31 -29.57
N GLY A 337 -0.68 -3.54 -30.00
CA GLY A 337 0.12 -4.71 -29.63
C GLY A 337 -0.05 -5.12 -28.18
N ASN A 338 -1.24 -4.97 -27.62
CA ASN A 338 -1.61 -5.60 -26.36
C ASN A 338 -2.23 -6.97 -26.63
N TYR A 339 -2.14 -7.88 -25.67
CA TYR A 339 -2.85 -9.16 -25.71
C TYR A 339 -4.14 -9.06 -24.91
N TRP A 340 -5.26 -9.43 -25.52
CA TRP A 340 -6.61 -9.41 -24.96
C TRP A 340 -7.19 -10.82 -25.07
N ASP A 341 -7.40 -11.54 -23.97
CA ASP A 341 -7.77 -12.97 -24.04
C ASP A 341 -9.20 -13.21 -24.56
N SER A 342 -10.07 -12.20 -24.51
CA SER A 342 -11.40 -12.19 -25.10
C SER A 342 -11.38 -12.01 -26.63
N PHE A 343 -10.33 -11.41 -27.18
CA PHE A 343 -10.27 -11.01 -28.58
C PHE A 343 -10.04 -12.20 -29.54
N ARG A 344 -10.70 -12.14 -30.71
CA ARG A 344 -10.62 -13.17 -31.76
C ARG A 344 -10.23 -12.50 -33.08
N GLY A 345 -8.95 -12.15 -33.17
CA GLY A 345 -8.33 -11.55 -34.35
C GLY A 345 -8.08 -12.54 -35.48
N ILE A 346 -7.50 -12.00 -36.56
CA ILE A 346 -7.03 -12.75 -37.73
C ILE A 346 -5.63 -12.22 -38.04
N ASP A 347 -4.69 -13.12 -38.24
CA ASP A 347 -3.30 -12.88 -38.60
C ASP A 347 -3.08 -13.58 -39.95
N THR A 348 -3.00 -12.81 -41.03
CA THR A 348 -2.98 -13.34 -42.42
C THR A 348 -1.58 -13.49 -43.00
N ASP A 349 -0.58 -12.78 -42.47
CA ASP A 349 0.82 -12.86 -42.92
C ASP A 349 1.74 -13.65 -41.98
N GLY A 350 1.29 -13.93 -40.75
CA GLY A 350 1.99 -14.75 -39.76
C GLY A 350 2.96 -13.98 -38.85
N ASP A 351 2.87 -12.64 -38.77
CA ASP A 351 3.77 -11.83 -37.94
C ASP A 351 3.48 -11.93 -36.42
N GLY A 352 2.35 -12.51 -36.03
CA GLY A 352 1.91 -12.67 -34.64
C GLY A 352 1.00 -11.55 -34.12
N ARG A 353 0.60 -10.61 -34.98
CA ARG A 353 -0.37 -9.54 -34.71
C ARG A 353 -1.63 -9.74 -35.53
N SER A 354 -2.71 -9.13 -35.09
CA SER A 354 -3.99 -9.16 -35.79
C SER A 354 -4.10 -8.03 -36.81
N ASP A 355 -4.44 -8.39 -38.05
CA ASP A 355 -4.87 -7.49 -39.15
C ASP A 355 -6.19 -6.75 -38.84
N THR A 356 -6.91 -7.22 -37.81
CA THR A 356 -8.16 -6.61 -37.33
C THR A 356 -7.96 -5.93 -35.99
N ALA A 357 -8.49 -4.72 -35.85
CA ALA A 357 -8.33 -3.89 -34.66
C ALA A 357 -9.33 -4.25 -33.54
N TYR A 358 -8.90 -4.09 -32.28
CA TYR A 358 -9.74 -4.28 -31.09
C TYR A 358 -10.19 -2.91 -30.54
N ALA A 359 -11.48 -2.61 -30.64
CA ALA A 359 -12.05 -1.34 -30.19
C ALA A 359 -12.69 -1.52 -28.80
N ILE A 360 -12.25 -0.73 -27.82
CA ILE A 360 -12.74 -0.77 -26.45
C ILE A 360 -14.15 -0.17 -26.41
N ASN A 361 -15.14 -0.99 -26.03
CA ASN A 361 -16.55 -0.60 -26.10
C ASN A 361 -16.95 0.26 -24.89
N PRO A 362 -17.42 1.51 -25.07
CA PRO A 362 -17.82 2.37 -23.95
C PRO A 362 -19.24 2.07 -23.44
N PHE A 363 -19.99 1.16 -24.08
CA PHE A 363 -21.43 0.97 -23.88
C PHE A 363 -21.82 0.75 -22.41
N PHE A 364 -21.23 -0.25 -21.74
CA PHE A 364 -21.61 -0.56 -20.37
C PHE A 364 -21.31 0.61 -19.42
N GLN A 365 -20.11 1.20 -19.51
CA GLN A 365 -19.71 2.32 -18.65
C GLN A 365 -20.60 3.56 -18.87
N ALA A 366 -20.93 3.88 -20.13
CA ALA A 366 -21.84 4.98 -20.46
C ALA A 366 -23.27 4.73 -19.92
N MET A 367 -23.79 3.51 -20.05
CA MET A 367 -25.10 3.11 -19.53
C MET A 367 -25.16 3.15 -18.00
N ALA A 368 -24.15 2.60 -17.33
CA ALA A 368 -24.05 2.62 -15.86
C ALA A 368 -23.93 4.06 -15.32
N LYS A 369 -23.17 4.94 -15.98
CA LYS A 369 -23.11 6.38 -15.64
C LYS A 369 -24.46 7.07 -15.81
N ALA A 370 -25.17 6.80 -16.91
CA ALA A 370 -26.46 7.43 -17.19
C ALA A 370 -27.60 6.95 -16.27
N LYS A 371 -27.61 5.66 -15.89
CA LYS A 371 -28.52 5.09 -14.89
C LYS A 371 -27.79 4.02 -14.06
N PRO A 372 -27.37 4.31 -12.81
CA PRO A 372 -26.62 3.38 -11.98
C PRO A 372 -27.26 1.99 -11.78
N ALA A 373 -28.59 1.91 -11.83
CA ALA A 373 -29.31 0.63 -11.75
C ALA A 373 -28.93 -0.39 -12.83
N TYR A 374 -28.36 0.03 -13.97
CA TYR A 374 -27.88 -0.92 -14.99
C TYR A 374 -26.67 -1.77 -14.53
N GLN A 375 -25.99 -1.38 -13.45
CA GLN A 375 -24.92 -2.21 -12.85
C GLN A 375 -25.42 -3.60 -12.42
N LEU A 376 -26.71 -3.74 -12.07
CA LEU A 376 -27.33 -5.03 -11.74
C LEU A 376 -27.41 -6.02 -12.93
N PHE A 377 -27.25 -5.53 -14.16
CA PHE A 377 -27.34 -6.32 -15.38
C PHE A 377 -25.97 -6.53 -16.07
N PHE A 378 -24.86 -6.15 -15.41
CA PHE A 378 -23.51 -6.36 -15.93
C PHE A 378 -23.28 -7.83 -16.30
N GLN A 379 -22.68 -8.08 -17.48
CA GLN A 379 -22.47 -9.41 -18.05
C GLN A 379 -23.73 -10.31 -18.15
N SER A 380 -24.93 -9.74 -18.02
CA SER A 380 -26.15 -10.46 -18.38
C SER A 380 -26.17 -10.70 -19.90
N PRO A 381 -26.77 -11.82 -20.38
CA PRO A 381 -26.82 -12.10 -21.83
C PRO A 381 -27.48 -10.97 -22.64
N GLY A 382 -28.47 -10.29 -22.08
CA GLY A 382 -29.11 -9.14 -22.70
C GLY A 382 -28.19 -7.91 -22.82
N MET A 383 -27.38 -7.61 -21.79
CA MET A 383 -26.42 -6.50 -21.87
C MET A 383 -25.27 -6.80 -22.84
N THR A 384 -24.73 -8.02 -22.82
CA THR A 384 -23.68 -8.46 -23.76
C THR A 384 -24.18 -8.40 -25.22
N PHE A 385 -25.44 -8.79 -25.44
CA PHE A 385 -26.08 -8.65 -26.76
C PHE A 385 -26.23 -7.18 -27.18
N LEU A 386 -26.76 -6.32 -26.30
CA LEU A 386 -26.90 -4.88 -26.59
C LEU A 386 -25.55 -4.19 -26.83
N GLU A 387 -24.52 -4.59 -26.09
CA GLU A 387 -23.13 -4.13 -26.27
C GLU A 387 -22.58 -4.52 -27.65
N SER A 388 -22.84 -5.74 -28.11
CA SER A 388 -22.44 -6.17 -29.46
C SER A 388 -23.16 -5.40 -30.59
N LEU A 389 -24.41 -4.99 -30.35
CA LEU A 389 -25.20 -4.15 -31.27
C LEU A 389 -24.79 -2.67 -31.22
N PHE A 390 -24.14 -2.22 -30.14
CA PHE A 390 -23.66 -0.87 -30.03
C PHE A 390 -22.48 -0.67 -30.99
N GLN A 391 -22.71 0.04 -32.09
CA GLN A 391 -21.69 0.40 -33.09
C GLN A 391 -21.61 1.92 -33.31
N GLY A 392 -22.40 2.70 -32.54
CA GLY A 392 -22.50 4.14 -32.66
C GLY A 392 -21.21 4.84 -32.25
N GLY A 393 -20.70 5.72 -33.12
CA GLY A 393 -19.50 6.51 -32.82
C GLY A 393 -18.21 5.70 -32.70
N ARG A 394 -18.12 4.50 -33.30
CA ARG A 394 -16.94 3.61 -33.18
C ARG A 394 -15.61 4.23 -33.63
N GLN A 395 -15.64 5.26 -34.47
CA GLN A 395 -14.45 6.06 -34.85
C GLN A 395 -13.88 6.91 -33.69
N GLU A 396 -14.69 7.14 -32.65
CA GLU A 396 -14.32 7.89 -31.44
C GLU A 396 -13.91 6.97 -30.28
N TRP A 397 -13.79 5.65 -30.51
CA TRP A 397 -13.45 4.69 -29.47
C TRP A 397 -11.94 4.45 -29.41
N THR A 398 -11.41 4.36 -28.20
CA THR A 398 -10.03 3.90 -27.96
C THR A 398 -9.85 2.51 -28.57
N THR A 399 -8.89 2.37 -29.49
CA THR A 399 -8.77 1.18 -30.34
C THR A 399 -7.32 0.71 -30.43
N ASP A 400 -7.07 -0.56 -30.08
CA ASP A 400 -5.79 -1.23 -30.36
C ASP A 400 -5.71 -1.54 -31.86
N ALA A 401 -4.75 -0.90 -32.53
CA ALA A 401 -4.60 -0.98 -33.98
C ALA A 401 -4.03 -2.31 -34.48
N ALA A 402 -3.31 -3.07 -33.64
CA ALA A 402 -2.68 -4.34 -34.02
C ALA A 402 -2.48 -5.25 -32.80
N PRO A 403 -3.56 -5.83 -32.23
CA PRO A 403 -3.51 -6.73 -31.08
C PRO A 403 -2.53 -7.90 -31.28
N LEU A 404 -1.92 -8.39 -30.20
CA LEU A 404 -1.11 -9.60 -30.24
C LEU A 404 -1.99 -10.86 -30.28
N MET A 405 -1.59 -11.85 -31.08
CA MET A 405 -2.29 -13.14 -31.19
C MET A 405 -1.99 -14.11 -30.04
N LYS A 406 -0.92 -13.84 -29.27
CA LYS A 406 -0.48 -14.62 -28.10
C LYS A 406 0.03 -13.68 -27.01
N PRO A 407 -0.07 -14.02 -25.72
CA PRO A 407 0.51 -13.20 -24.66
C PRO A 407 2.05 -13.27 -24.76
N PRO A 408 2.78 -12.17 -24.58
CA PRO A 408 4.24 -12.17 -24.47
C PRO A 408 4.80 -13.23 -23.50
N SER A 409 4.11 -13.48 -22.38
CA SER A 409 4.43 -14.50 -21.38
C SER A 409 4.30 -15.95 -21.85
N TYR A 410 3.71 -16.19 -23.02
CA TYR A 410 3.60 -17.53 -23.65
C TYR A 410 4.97 -18.19 -23.89
N GLY A 411 6.05 -17.40 -23.99
CA GLY A 411 7.42 -17.89 -24.14
C GLY A 411 8.20 -18.12 -22.83
N THR A 412 7.80 -17.51 -21.71
CA THR A 412 8.59 -17.49 -20.47
C THR A 412 8.19 -18.55 -19.45
N LYS A 413 7.06 -19.25 -19.63
CA LYS A 413 6.61 -20.36 -18.79
C LYS A 413 6.64 -21.72 -19.49
N ALA A 414 7.83 -22.14 -19.91
CA ALA A 414 8.17 -23.56 -20.05
C ALA A 414 8.71 -24.13 -18.70
N GLY A 415 8.11 -23.71 -17.58
CA GLY A 415 8.32 -24.34 -16.27
C GLY A 415 7.46 -25.60 -16.17
N GLU A 416 8.00 -26.65 -15.55
CA GLU A 416 7.45 -28.02 -15.56
C GLU A 416 5.92 -28.09 -15.50
N ALA A 417 5.32 -28.78 -16.48
CA ALA A 417 3.90 -29.13 -16.42
C ALA A 417 3.65 -29.91 -15.11
N PRO A 418 2.63 -29.54 -14.31
CA PRO A 418 2.37 -30.20 -13.04
C PRO A 418 2.17 -31.70 -13.30
N ASN A 419 2.90 -32.54 -12.55
CA ASN A 419 2.90 -33.98 -12.74
C ASN A 419 1.46 -34.51 -12.70
N ALA A 420 0.96 -34.96 -13.86
CA ALA A 420 -0.44 -35.34 -14.05
C ALA A 420 -0.90 -36.42 -13.06
N ALA A 421 0.02 -37.25 -12.56
CA ALA A 421 -0.28 -38.22 -11.50
C ALA A 421 -0.62 -37.52 -10.17
N ALA A 422 0.12 -36.49 -9.77
CA ALA A 422 -0.14 -35.74 -8.53
C ALA A 422 -1.48 -34.98 -8.62
N THR A 423 -1.75 -34.34 -9.76
CA THR A 423 -3.04 -33.66 -10.01
C THR A 423 -4.21 -34.65 -9.99
N GLY A 424 -4.05 -35.82 -10.62
CA GLY A 424 -5.05 -36.89 -10.61
C GLY A 424 -5.33 -37.47 -9.22
N ILE A 425 -4.28 -37.66 -8.41
CA ILE A 425 -4.41 -38.10 -7.00
C ILE A 425 -5.17 -37.06 -6.18
N LEU A 426 -4.80 -35.78 -6.28
CA LEU A 426 -5.46 -34.71 -5.52
C LEU A 426 -6.94 -34.56 -5.90
N ALA A 427 -7.25 -34.61 -7.21
CA ALA A 427 -8.63 -34.59 -7.70
C ALA A 427 -9.44 -35.81 -7.21
N SER A 428 -8.83 -37.00 -7.18
CA SER A 428 -9.47 -38.22 -6.67
C SER A 428 -9.77 -38.14 -5.17
N LEU A 429 -8.85 -37.56 -4.37
CA LEU A 429 -9.03 -37.35 -2.94
C LEU A 429 -10.14 -36.35 -2.65
N LEU A 430 -10.21 -35.24 -3.39
CA LEU A 430 -11.28 -34.24 -3.26
C LEU A 430 -12.64 -34.82 -3.67
N LEU A 431 -12.70 -35.62 -4.74
CA LEU A 431 -13.91 -36.32 -5.15
C LEU A 431 -14.37 -37.31 -4.07
N ALA A 432 -13.46 -38.13 -3.52
CA ALA A 432 -13.77 -39.06 -2.44
C ALA A 432 -14.27 -38.32 -1.18
N ALA A 433 -13.64 -37.22 -0.79
CA ALA A 433 -14.07 -36.39 0.33
C ALA A 433 -15.48 -35.81 0.11
N SER A 434 -15.78 -35.30 -1.09
CA SER A 434 -17.10 -34.76 -1.41
C SER A 434 -18.20 -35.84 -1.38
N LEU A 435 -17.92 -37.04 -1.90
CA LEU A 435 -18.83 -38.19 -1.85
C LEU A 435 -19.10 -38.65 -0.41
N VAL A 436 -18.06 -38.70 0.44
CA VAL A 436 -18.20 -38.99 1.88
C VAL A 436 -19.07 -37.94 2.56
N ILE A 437 -18.84 -36.65 2.31
CA ILE A 437 -19.66 -35.56 2.89
C ILE A 437 -21.12 -35.70 2.44
N ILE A 438 -21.40 -35.93 1.15
CA ILE A 438 -22.76 -36.10 0.62
C ILE A 438 -23.45 -37.31 1.27
N TYR A 439 -22.77 -38.44 1.38
CA TYR A 439 -23.32 -39.66 1.97
C TYR A 439 -23.64 -39.49 3.47
N TYR A 440 -22.73 -38.91 4.25
CA TYR A 440 -22.91 -38.77 5.70
C TYR A 440 -23.79 -37.58 6.11
N THR A 441 -23.86 -36.49 5.33
CA THR A 441 -24.67 -35.31 5.67
C THR A 441 -26.05 -35.31 5.01
N GLY A 442 -26.18 -35.82 3.77
CA GLY A 442 -27.44 -35.88 3.03
C GLY A 442 -28.23 -37.17 3.23
N VAL A 443 -27.61 -38.32 2.99
CA VAL A 443 -28.34 -39.61 2.89
C VAL A 443 -28.73 -40.19 4.26
N ARG A 444 -27.93 -39.97 5.30
CA ARG A 444 -28.19 -40.48 6.66
C ARG A 444 -29.21 -39.69 7.50
N ARG A 445 -29.86 -38.67 6.93
CA ARG A 445 -30.90 -37.85 7.58
C ARG A 445 -32.30 -37.99 6.93
N SER A 446 -32.46 -38.99 6.06
CA SER A 446 -33.75 -39.39 5.46
C SER A 446 -34.32 -40.60 6.19
#